data_AF-G0HG42-F1
#
_entry.id   AF-G0HG42-F1
#
_cell.length_a   1.000
_cell.length_b   1.000
_cell.length_c   1.000
_cell.angle_alpha   90.00
_cell.angle_beta   90.00
_cell.angle_gamma   90.00
#
_symmetry.space_group_name_H-M   'P 1'
#
loop_
_entity.id
_entity.type
_entity.pdbx_description
1 polymer ?
#
loop_
_entity_poly.entity_id
_entity_poly.type
_entity_poly.pdbx_seq_one_letter_code
_entity_poly.pdbx_strand_id
1 'polypeptide(L)'
;MTTAHTTAQTSPTAPTAQLTVNGVTLRTDVTGTGTTGSTVHTSALDALRDHGLTGCKEGCAEGECGACAIMVARPDGRPGSLTGERTRWVPVNACLFPAAALDGQEIITAEGLGTTTDLHPVQEEMARTGGSQCGYCTPGFICSMAAEYYRPESDRPFDLHSLSGNLCRCTGYRPIRDAALALGTPDAAPDTTPDMDAARRATAVLDGTAQTEDAATTDPLAARRDRPAPAPVHTDLTSVTPTGTTARFRRPTSLDEAVRILRDEPGATVVAGSTDHGVLVNIRGDRSENVLAVDRIPELRGITWADDHVEIGAAQTLTEIERSLSRTVPLLGQLLPQFASRLIRNSATLGGNLGTGSPIGDTPPALLALEASLVLVSADGEREVPLEDYFTGYRQSVRRADELIAAIRIPTPTSGPAPLTAFHKIAKRRFDDISSVAVGYAVTVTDGVVVKARIGLGGVAATPLRAYATEELLEGSPWTAETVAEAAAVLRAEGTPMSDHRASSAYRTAMLGTSLERFFVETQESQEAVR
;
A
#
# COMPACT_ATOMS: atom_id res chain seq x y z
N MET A 1 -50.16 48.19 -1.20
CA MET A 1 -49.80 46.90 -1.83
C MET A 1 -48.32 46.96 -2.15
N THR A 2 -47.48 46.47 -1.25
CA THR A 2 -46.02 46.45 -1.38
C THR A 2 -45.64 44.99 -1.45
N THR A 3 -45.34 44.51 -2.65
CA THR A 3 -44.89 43.14 -2.92
C THR A 3 -43.44 43.00 -2.49
N ALA A 4 -43.20 42.26 -1.41
CA ALA A 4 -41.86 41.83 -1.01
C ALA A 4 -41.40 40.72 -1.97
N HIS A 5 -40.28 40.95 -2.64
CA HIS A 5 -39.55 39.92 -3.36
C HIS A 5 -38.79 39.06 -2.35
N THR A 6 -39.25 37.83 -2.13
CA THR A 6 -38.50 36.80 -1.40
C THR A 6 -37.45 36.22 -2.34
N THR A 7 -36.21 36.67 -2.21
CA THR A 7 -35.05 35.97 -2.77
C THR A 7 -34.94 34.61 -2.09
N ALA A 8 -35.11 33.53 -2.85
CA ALA A 8 -34.80 32.18 -2.41
C ALA A 8 -33.30 32.08 -2.11
N GLN A 9 -32.95 32.01 -0.83
CA GLN A 9 -31.62 31.57 -0.41
C GLN A 9 -31.47 30.10 -0.83
N THR A 10 -30.58 29.83 -1.78
CA THR A 10 -30.06 28.49 -2.01
C THR A 10 -29.34 28.04 -0.75
N SER A 11 -29.91 27.09 -0.02
CA SER A 11 -29.23 26.41 1.08
C SER A 11 -27.87 25.89 0.57
N PRO A 12 -26.77 26.06 1.32
CA PRO A 12 -25.51 25.45 0.95
C PRO A 12 -25.72 23.93 0.88
N THR A 13 -25.44 23.33 -0.29
CA THR A 13 -25.39 21.88 -0.44
C THR A 13 -24.46 21.32 0.64
N ALA A 14 -24.94 20.32 1.39
CA ALA A 14 -24.14 19.64 2.39
C ALA A 14 -22.80 19.18 1.80
N PRO A 15 -21.69 19.23 2.56
CA PRO A 15 -20.42 18.69 2.09
C PRO A 15 -20.55 17.17 1.88
N THR A 16 -20.48 16.73 0.63
CA THR A 16 -20.58 15.30 0.24
C THR A 16 -19.33 14.85 -0.49
N ALA A 17 -18.83 13.65 -0.17
CA ALA A 17 -17.88 12.95 -1.04
C ALA A 17 -18.65 12.23 -2.17
N GLN A 18 -18.13 12.23 -3.39
CA GLN A 18 -18.72 11.58 -4.55
C GLN A 18 -17.84 10.43 -5.04
N LEU A 19 -18.39 9.23 -5.11
CA LEU A 19 -17.70 8.02 -5.58
C LEU A 19 -18.40 7.50 -6.83
N THR A 20 -17.66 7.14 -7.88
CA THR A 20 -18.24 6.36 -8.99
C THR A 20 -18.07 4.88 -8.68
N VAL A 21 -19.14 4.18 -8.33
CA VAL A 21 -19.10 2.76 -7.95
C VAL A 21 -19.91 1.94 -8.93
N ASN A 22 -19.28 0.94 -9.56
CA ASN A 22 -19.92 0.07 -10.56
C ASN A 22 -20.61 0.87 -11.69
N GLY A 23 -20.03 2.01 -12.07
CA GLY A 23 -20.58 2.92 -13.08
C GLY A 23 -21.65 3.91 -12.58
N VAL A 24 -22.05 3.85 -11.31
CA VAL A 24 -23.07 4.71 -10.70
C VAL A 24 -22.42 5.69 -9.71
N THR A 25 -22.82 6.95 -9.74
CA THR A 25 -22.35 7.94 -8.76
C THR A 25 -23.09 7.78 -7.43
N LEU A 26 -22.35 7.42 -6.39
CA LEU A 26 -22.80 7.43 -4.99
C LEU A 26 -22.37 8.74 -4.32
N ARG A 27 -23.26 9.28 -3.47
CA ARG A 27 -22.97 10.46 -2.64
C ARG A 27 -23.01 10.06 -1.18
N THR A 28 -21.89 10.26 -0.50
CA THR A 28 -21.81 10.02 0.95
C THR A 28 -22.06 11.34 1.66
N ASP A 29 -23.18 11.44 2.39
CA ASP A 29 -23.52 12.62 3.19
C ASP A 29 -22.70 12.65 4.48
N VAL A 30 -21.70 13.54 4.56
CA VAL A 30 -20.72 13.57 5.66
C VAL A 30 -21.17 14.52 6.80
N THR A 31 -22.48 14.68 7.02
CA THR A 31 -22.99 15.72 7.94
C THR A 31 -23.09 15.28 9.40
N GLY A 32 -23.05 13.98 9.70
CA GLY A 32 -23.31 13.44 11.04
C GLY A 32 -24.75 13.57 11.54
N THR A 33 -25.65 14.20 10.76
CA THR A 33 -27.05 14.51 11.15
C THR A 33 -28.11 13.94 10.20
N GLY A 34 -27.71 13.23 9.14
CA GLY A 34 -28.61 12.57 8.18
C GLY A 34 -29.06 11.18 8.62
N THR A 35 -29.97 10.57 7.85
CA THR A 35 -30.53 9.22 8.12
C THR A 35 -29.50 8.08 8.15
N THR A 36 -28.28 8.30 7.63
CA THR A 36 -27.16 7.34 7.66
C THR A 36 -26.12 7.62 8.75
N GLY A 37 -26.12 8.80 9.40
CA GLY A 37 -25.18 9.14 10.47
C GLY A 37 -23.69 9.17 10.08
N SER A 38 -23.35 9.21 8.79
CA SER A 38 -21.95 9.15 8.30
C SER A 38 -21.14 10.41 8.68
N THR A 39 -19.85 10.21 8.99
CA THR A 39 -18.90 11.27 9.39
C THR A 39 -17.64 11.20 8.51
N VAL A 40 -16.70 12.13 8.69
CA VAL A 40 -15.41 12.09 7.95
C VAL A 40 -14.59 10.83 8.23
N HIS A 41 -14.95 10.07 9.28
CA HIS A 41 -14.33 8.80 9.65
C HIS A 41 -15.03 7.57 9.06
N THR A 42 -16.18 7.73 8.39
CA THR A 42 -16.90 6.61 7.78
C THR A 42 -16.00 5.91 6.78
N SER A 43 -15.80 4.62 6.97
CA SER A 43 -14.93 3.83 6.09
C SER A 43 -15.56 3.68 4.71
N ALA A 44 -14.75 3.43 3.68
CA ALA A 44 -15.24 3.13 2.35
C ALA A 44 -16.10 1.85 2.35
N LEU A 45 -15.76 0.88 3.20
CA LEU A 45 -16.55 -0.33 3.42
C LEU A 45 -17.97 0.00 3.91
N ASP A 46 -18.08 0.82 4.96
CA ASP A 46 -19.38 1.19 5.52
C ASP A 46 -20.19 2.02 4.52
N ALA A 47 -19.56 3.00 3.86
CA ALA A 47 -20.22 3.81 2.85
C ALA A 47 -20.81 2.96 1.71
N LEU A 48 -20.08 1.94 1.22
CA LEU A 48 -20.60 1.02 0.19
C LEU A 48 -21.80 0.20 0.70
N ARG A 49 -21.70 -0.32 1.93
CA ARG A 49 -22.75 -1.17 2.53
C ARG A 49 -24.01 -0.38 2.88
N ASP A 50 -23.87 0.87 3.31
CA ASP A 50 -24.99 1.79 3.57
C ASP A 50 -25.79 2.09 2.30
N HIS A 51 -25.13 2.02 1.13
CA HIS A 51 -25.77 2.11 -0.19
C HIS A 51 -26.28 0.76 -0.73
N GLY A 52 -26.29 -0.30 0.09
CA GLY A 52 -26.79 -1.63 -0.28
C GLY A 52 -25.80 -2.52 -1.05
N LEU A 53 -24.58 -2.06 -1.32
CA LEU A 53 -23.51 -2.86 -1.93
C LEU A 53 -22.85 -3.75 -0.87
N THR A 54 -23.54 -4.83 -0.53
CA THR A 54 -23.21 -5.68 0.63
C THR A 54 -22.20 -6.79 0.32
N GLY A 55 -21.79 -6.98 -0.93
CA GLY A 55 -20.81 -7.98 -1.36
C GLY A 55 -19.46 -7.79 -0.69
N CYS A 56 -19.02 -6.54 -0.53
CA CYS A 56 -17.86 -6.20 0.28
C CYS A 56 -18.13 -6.50 1.78
N LYS A 57 -17.27 -7.31 2.42
CA LYS A 57 -17.50 -7.81 3.79
C LYS A 57 -16.51 -7.26 4.80
N GLU A 58 -16.99 -6.99 6.01
CA GLU A 58 -16.12 -6.80 7.16
C GLU A 58 -15.70 -8.17 7.72
N GLY A 59 -14.40 -8.45 7.75
CA GLY A 59 -13.86 -9.68 8.36
C GLY A 59 -12.99 -9.43 9.58
N CYS A 60 -12.02 -8.51 9.47
CA CYS A 60 -11.07 -8.18 10.54
C CYS A 60 -10.98 -6.68 10.87
N ALA A 61 -11.44 -5.80 9.96
CA ALA A 61 -11.32 -4.33 10.06
C ALA A 61 -9.88 -3.77 10.17
N GLU A 62 -8.84 -4.58 9.98
CA GLU A 62 -7.43 -4.14 10.07
C GLU A 62 -6.59 -4.46 8.81
N GLY A 63 -7.24 -4.95 7.75
CA GLY A 63 -6.63 -5.12 6.43
C GLY A 63 -5.92 -6.46 6.17
N GLU A 64 -6.00 -7.41 7.11
CA GLU A 64 -5.36 -8.74 6.99
C GLU A 64 -6.19 -9.71 6.13
N CYS A 65 -7.51 -9.74 6.29
CA CYS A 65 -8.31 -10.83 5.71
C CYS A 65 -8.68 -10.67 4.22
N GLY A 66 -8.63 -9.44 3.69
CA GLY A 66 -9.01 -9.11 2.30
C GLY A 66 -10.48 -9.31 1.93
N ALA A 67 -11.37 -9.66 2.86
CA ALA A 67 -12.80 -9.86 2.58
C ALA A 67 -13.51 -8.56 2.13
N CYS A 68 -12.90 -7.41 2.45
CA CYS A 68 -13.35 -6.08 2.05
C CYS A 68 -12.68 -5.55 0.77
N ALA A 69 -12.01 -6.41 0.00
CA ALA A 69 -11.29 -5.96 -1.18
C ALA A 69 -12.25 -5.37 -2.23
N ILE A 70 -11.89 -4.22 -2.77
CA ILE A 70 -12.52 -3.53 -3.89
C ILE A 70 -11.44 -3.16 -4.90
N MET A 71 -11.79 -2.96 -6.17
CA MET A 71 -10.87 -2.44 -7.18
C MET A 71 -11.05 -0.93 -7.32
N VAL A 72 -9.95 -0.19 -7.37
CA VAL A 72 -9.95 1.26 -7.64
C VAL A 72 -9.22 1.51 -8.95
N ALA A 73 -9.81 2.34 -9.81
CA ALA A 73 -9.16 2.81 -11.03
C ALA A 73 -7.99 3.73 -10.66
N ARG A 74 -6.77 3.35 -11.04
CA ARG A 74 -5.55 4.17 -10.85
C ARG A 74 -4.85 4.40 -12.18
N PRO A 75 -4.11 5.51 -12.34
CA PRO A 75 -3.27 5.71 -13.52
C PRO A 75 -2.32 4.53 -13.77
N ASP A 76 -2.28 4.04 -15.01
CA ASP A 76 -1.28 3.09 -15.48
C ASP A 76 -0.24 3.86 -16.31
N GLY A 77 0.98 4.00 -15.78
CA GLY A 77 1.99 4.85 -16.39
C GLY A 77 3.26 4.98 -15.54
N ARG A 78 4.04 6.04 -15.80
CA ARG A 78 5.29 6.31 -15.07
C ARG A 78 5.04 6.35 -13.55
N PRO A 79 5.93 5.75 -12.73
CA PRO A 79 5.78 5.76 -11.28
C PRO A 79 5.56 7.17 -10.75
N GLY A 80 4.52 7.33 -9.94
CA GLY A 80 4.19 8.59 -9.31
C GLY A 80 3.23 9.49 -10.08
N SER A 81 2.99 9.21 -11.37
CA SER A 81 2.03 9.96 -12.17
C SER A 81 0.61 9.86 -11.59
N LEU A 82 0.01 11.02 -11.29
CA LEU A 82 -1.38 11.13 -10.82
C LEU A 82 -2.39 11.17 -11.97
N THR A 83 -1.89 11.30 -13.19
CA THR A 83 -2.62 11.23 -14.43
C THR A 83 -1.99 10.15 -15.32
N GLY A 84 -2.75 9.56 -16.21
CA GLY A 84 -2.23 8.58 -17.16
C GLY A 84 -3.22 8.40 -18.28
N GLU A 85 -2.73 8.05 -19.46
CA GLU A 85 -3.59 7.78 -20.61
C GLU A 85 -4.41 6.49 -20.40
N ARG A 86 -3.92 5.59 -19.55
CA ARG A 86 -4.52 4.29 -19.26
C ARG A 86 -4.83 4.11 -17.78
N THR A 87 -5.70 3.14 -17.51
CA THR A 87 -6.11 2.72 -16.16
C THR A 87 -5.57 1.34 -15.82
N ARG A 88 -5.13 1.20 -14.57
CA ARG A 88 -4.91 -0.06 -13.90
C ARG A 88 -5.96 -0.24 -12.81
N TRP A 89 -6.59 -1.42 -12.79
CA TRP A 89 -7.41 -1.84 -11.66
C TRP A 89 -6.50 -2.25 -10.51
N VAL A 90 -6.56 -1.51 -9.40
CA VAL A 90 -5.74 -1.74 -8.22
C VAL A 90 -6.63 -2.18 -7.06
N PRO A 91 -6.46 -3.40 -6.53
CA PRO A 91 -7.29 -3.90 -5.44
C PRO A 91 -6.78 -3.35 -4.10
N VAL A 92 -7.69 -2.87 -3.25
CA VAL A 92 -7.38 -2.29 -1.94
C VAL A 92 -8.39 -2.75 -0.88
N ASN A 93 -8.01 -2.67 0.39
CA ASN A 93 -8.89 -2.98 1.52
C ASN A 93 -9.83 -1.81 1.83
N ALA A 94 -11.12 -1.93 1.54
CA ALA A 94 -12.10 -0.85 1.77
C ALA A 94 -12.25 -0.47 3.26
N CYS A 95 -11.97 -1.39 4.19
CA CYS A 95 -12.12 -1.11 5.64
C CYS A 95 -11.12 -0.09 6.18
N LEU A 96 -9.99 0.14 5.50
CA LEU A 96 -8.91 1.00 6.02
C LEU A 96 -9.04 2.46 5.57
N PHE A 97 -9.79 2.74 4.52
CA PHE A 97 -9.92 4.09 3.97
C PHE A 97 -11.14 4.80 4.55
N PRO A 98 -11.03 6.07 4.96
CA PRO A 98 -12.18 6.95 4.97
C PRO A 98 -12.76 7.05 3.56
N ALA A 99 -14.08 7.02 3.40
CA ALA A 99 -14.73 7.20 2.10
C ALA A 99 -14.32 8.53 1.45
N ALA A 100 -14.08 9.57 2.27
CA ALA A 100 -13.55 10.87 1.84
C ALA A 100 -12.20 10.79 1.10
N ALA A 101 -11.35 9.81 1.40
CA ALA A 101 -10.07 9.62 0.69
C ALA A 101 -10.25 9.12 -0.75
N LEU A 102 -11.44 8.64 -1.09
CA LEU A 102 -11.81 8.15 -2.42
C LEU A 102 -12.70 9.14 -3.19
N ASP A 103 -12.90 10.35 -2.68
CA ASP A 103 -13.67 11.39 -3.37
C ASP A 103 -13.17 11.62 -4.81
N GLY A 104 -14.12 11.66 -5.74
CA GLY A 104 -13.91 11.74 -7.20
C GLY A 104 -13.37 10.46 -7.85
N GLN A 105 -13.18 9.35 -7.12
CA GLN A 105 -12.56 8.14 -7.65
C GLN A 105 -13.59 7.13 -8.20
N GLU A 106 -13.09 6.22 -9.04
CA GLU A 106 -13.86 5.11 -9.62
C GLU A 106 -13.51 3.77 -8.97
N ILE A 107 -14.54 3.03 -8.59
CA ILE A 107 -14.50 1.81 -7.80
C ILE A 107 -15.33 0.73 -8.49
N ILE A 108 -14.82 -0.50 -8.50
CA ILE A 108 -15.57 -1.69 -8.88
C ILE A 108 -15.58 -2.66 -7.69
N THR A 109 -16.77 -3.10 -7.30
CA THR A 109 -16.98 -4.14 -6.28
C THR A 109 -17.24 -5.49 -6.93
N ALA A 110 -17.38 -6.54 -6.12
CA ALA A 110 -17.69 -7.89 -6.64
C ALA A 110 -19.02 -7.93 -7.41
N GLU A 111 -20.00 -7.13 -7.01
CA GLU A 111 -21.30 -6.97 -7.67
C GLU A 111 -21.19 -6.23 -9.02
N GLY A 112 -20.17 -5.40 -9.19
CA GLY A 112 -19.91 -4.70 -10.46
C GLY A 112 -19.22 -5.55 -11.51
N LEU A 113 -18.75 -6.75 -11.14
CA LEU A 113 -18.09 -7.67 -12.07
C LEU A 113 -19.07 -8.55 -12.84
N GLY A 114 -20.21 -8.89 -12.27
CA GLY A 114 -21.18 -9.78 -12.89
C GLY A 114 -22.39 -10.06 -12.02
N THR A 115 -23.37 -10.78 -12.59
CA THR A 115 -24.63 -11.15 -11.95
C THR A 115 -24.74 -12.67 -11.83
N THR A 116 -25.77 -13.18 -11.14
CA THR A 116 -25.98 -14.63 -11.01
C THR A 116 -26.29 -15.33 -12.34
N THR A 117 -26.67 -14.59 -13.37
CA THR A 117 -26.99 -15.10 -14.71
C THR A 117 -25.93 -14.81 -15.76
N ASP A 118 -25.00 -13.90 -15.45
CA ASP A 118 -23.92 -13.48 -16.34
C ASP A 118 -22.68 -13.22 -15.47
N LEU A 119 -21.90 -14.28 -15.26
CA LEU A 119 -20.75 -14.27 -14.36
C LEU A 119 -19.51 -13.77 -15.09
N HIS A 120 -18.74 -12.93 -14.41
CA HIS A 120 -17.37 -12.63 -14.83
C HIS A 120 -16.53 -13.93 -14.87
N PRO A 121 -15.55 -14.08 -15.78
CA PRO A 121 -14.70 -15.28 -15.85
C PRO A 121 -14.09 -15.70 -14.49
N VAL A 122 -13.65 -14.73 -13.70
CA VAL A 122 -13.18 -14.94 -12.31
C VAL A 122 -14.26 -15.54 -11.40
N GLN A 123 -15.50 -15.06 -11.47
CA GLN A 123 -16.61 -15.57 -10.67
C GLN A 123 -17.00 -16.99 -11.13
N GLU A 124 -17.02 -17.22 -12.43
CA GLU A 124 -17.31 -18.53 -13.03
C GLU A 124 -16.27 -19.57 -12.60
N GLU A 125 -14.98 -19.28 -12.76
CA GLU A 125 -13.92 -20.21 -12.37
C GLU A 125 -13.93 -20.49 -10.85
N MET A 126 -14.15 -19.46 -10.03
CA MET A 126 -14.30 -19.63 -8.58
C MET A 126 -15.47 -20.54 -8.21
N ALA A 127 -16.58 -20.50 -8.95
CA ALA A 127 -17.72 -21.39 -8.74
C ALA A 127 -17.42 -22.82 -9.23
N ARG A 128 -16.91 -22.94 -10.47
CA ARG A 128 -16.65 -24.21 -11.16
C ARG A 128 -15.66 -25.10 -10.42
N THR A 129 -14.59 -24.53 -9.88
CA THR A 129 -13.54 -25.29 -9.19
C THR A 129 -13.88 -25.60 -7.73
N GLY A 130 -15.01 -25.11 -7.20
CA GLY A 130 -15.33 -25.20 -5.78
C GLY A 130 -14.49 -24.24 -4.92
N GLY A 131 -14.06 -23.11 -5.49
CA GLY A 131 -13.31 -22.04 -4.82
C GLY A 131 -14.12 -21.28 -3.74
N SER A 132 -15.41 -21.57 -3.59
CA SER A 132 -16.30 -20.98 -2.59
C SER A 132 -17.03 -22.06 -1.79
N GLN A 133 -17.02 -21.95 -0.45
CA GLN A 133 -17.81 -22.81 0.46
C GLN A 133 -18.80 -21.97 1.28
N CYS A 134 -18.34 -21.31 2.36
CA CYS A 134 -19.20 -20.43 3.15
C CYS A 134 -19.55 -19.12 2.42
N GLY A 135 -18.81 -18.77 1.37
CA GLY A 135 -19.03 -17.58 0.55
C GLY A 135 -18.49 -16.26 1.12
N TYR A 136 -18.09 -16.20 2.39
CA TYR A 136 -17.78 -14.93 3.06
C TYR A 136 -16.53 -14.22 2.51
N CYS A 137 -15.45 -14.96 2.23
CA CYS A 137 -14.22 -14.39 1.65
C CYS A 137 -14.30 -14.22 0.14
N THR A 138 -15.29 -14.85 -0.51
CA THR A 138 -15.35 -15.01 -1.98
C THR A 138 -15.37 -13.66 -2.71
N PRO A 139 -16.17 -12.64 -2.30
CA PRO A 139 -16.16 -11.32 -2.96
C PRO A 139 -14.78 -10.64 -2.94
N GLY A 140 -14.04 -10.77 -1.84
CA GLY A 140 -12.70 -10.22 -1.72
C GLY A 140 -11.68 -10.90 -2.63
N PHE A 141 -11.74 -12.23 -2.72
CA PHE A 141 -10.93 -12.99 -3.69
C PHE A 141 -11.27 -12.59 -5.14
N ILE A 142 -12.57 -12.46 -5.45
CA ILE A 142 -13.04 -12.06 -6.79
C ILE A 142 -12.42 -10.72 -7.20
N CYS A 143 -12.44 -9.70 -6.32
CA CYS A 143 -11.86 -8.39 -6.65
C CYS A 143 -10.35 -8.44 -6.83
N SER A 144 -9.61 -9.16 -5.95
CA SER A 144 -8.17 -9.33 -6.11
C SER A 144 -7.80 -10.08 -7.39
N MET A 145 -8.54 -11.15 -7.71
CA MET A 145 -8.33 -11.97 -8.91
C MET A 145 -8.67 -11.20 -10.18
N ALA A 146 -9.76 -10.43 -10.19
CA ALA A 146 -10.13 -9.60 -11.33
C ALA A 146 -9.08 -8.52 -11.62
N ALA A 147 -8.51 -7.89 -10.58
CA ALA A 147 -7.46 -6.92 -10.79
C ALA A 147 -6.18 -7.52 -11.40
N GLU A 148 -5.81 -8.74 -11.01
CA GLU A 148 -4.68 -9.48 -11.60
C GLU A 148 -5.01 -10.00 -13.01
N TYR A 149 -6.24 -10.45 -13.26
CA TYR A 149 -6.74 -10.84 -14.59
C TYR A 149 -6.61 -9.69 -15.59
N TYR A 150 -6.91 -8.47 -15.15
CA TYR A 150 -6.77 -7.25 -15.94
C TYR A 150 -5.38 -6.60 -15.86
N ARG A 151 -4.38 -7.27 -15.32
CA ARG A 151 -3.03 -6.71 -15.23
C ARG A 151 -2.51 -6.36 -16.63
N PRO A 152 -2.05 -5.12 -16.87
CA PRO A 152 -1.50 -4.69 -18.16
C PRO A 152 -0.38 -5.57 -18.72
N GLU A 153 0.40 -6.22 -17.87
CA GLU A 153 1.41 -7.22 -18.22
C GLU A 153 0.81 -8.64 -18.32
N SER A 154 -0.31 -8.79 -19.07
CA SER A 154 -1.15 -10.01 -19.12
C SER A 154 -0.55 -11.18 -19.91
N ASP A 155 0.62 -10.99 -20.55
CA ASP A 155 1.40 -12.04 -21.21
C ASP A 155 2.07 -13.00 -20.21
N ARG A 156 2.06 -12.64 -18.93
CA ARG A 156 2.62 -13.45 -17.85
C ARG A 156 1.54 -14.28 -17.16
N PRO A 157 1.89 -15.48 -16.63
CA PRO A 157 0.97 -16.28 -15.85
C PRO A 157 0.42 -15.49 -14.66
N PHE A 158 -0.78 -15.88 -14.22
CA PHE A 158 -1.43 -15.29 -13.05
C PHE A 158 -0.48 -15.32 -11.84
N ASP A 159 -0.21 -14.15 -11.27
CA ASP A 159 0.62 -14.06 -10.08
C ASP A 159 -0.19 -14.42 -8.82
N LEU A 160 -0.02 -15.65 -8.32
CA LEU A 160 -0.67 -16.09 -7.08
C LEU A 160 -0.32 -15.21 -5.86
N HIS A 161 0.80 -14.49 -5.88
CA HIS A 161 1.17 -13.57 -4.82
C HIS A 161 0.22 -12.36 -4.73
N SER A 162 -0.52 -12.04 -5.80
CA SER A 162 -1.60 -11.05 -5.78
C SER A 162 -2.70 -11.39 -4.76
N LEU A 163 -2.88 -12.67 -4.43
CA LEU A 163 -3.87 -13.17 -3.46
C LEU A 163 -3.32 -13.27 -2.04
N SER A 164 -2.09 -12.81 -1.79
CA SER A 164 -1.42 -12.87 -0.46
C SER A 164 -2.22 -12.23 0.68
N GLY A 165 -3.16 -11.33 0.39
CA GLY A 165 -3.98 -10.62 1.38
C GLY A 165 -5.40 -11.12 1.51
N ASN A 166 -5.73 -12.28 0.93
CA ASN A 166 -7.06 -12.86 0.98
C ASN A 166 -7.02 -14.14 1.82
N LEU A 167 -7.72 -14.15 2.94
CA LEU A 167 -7.77 -15.29 3.85
C LEU A 167 -9.06 -16.10 3.66
N CYS A 168 -8.91 -17.41 3.56
CA CYS A 168 -10.02 -18.35 3.55
C CYS A 168 -9.85 -19.39 4.65
N ARG A 169 -10.92 -19.61 5.43
CA ARG A 169 -10.92 -20.62 6.49
C ARG A 169 -11.50 -21.97 6.08
N CYS A 170 -12.23 -22.03 4.95
CA CYS A 170 -13.02 -23.20 4.57
C CYS A 170 -12.37 -24.05 3.48
N THR A 171 -11.85 -23.43 2.41
CA THR A 171 -11.48 -24.16 1.19
C THR A 171 -10.13 -24.85 1.22
N GLY A 172 -9.26 -24.49 2.18
CA GLY A 172 -7.86 -24.91 2.16
C GLY A 172 -7.07 -24.37 0.96
N TYR A 173 -7.56 -23.31 0.30
CA TYR A 173 -6.96 -22.57 -0.82
C TYR A 173 -6.74 -23.31 -2.13
N ARG A 174 -6.63 -24.65 -2.14
CA ARG A 174 -6.40 -25.42 -3.39
C ARG A 174 -7.38 -25.06 -4.51
N PRO A 175 -8.72 -25.13 -4.34
CA PRO A 175 -9.64 -24.85 -5.43
C PRO A 175 -9.62 -23.37 -5.88
N ILE A 176 -9.27 -22.43 -4.99
CA ILE A 176 -9.09 -21.01 -5.32
C ILE A 176 -7.85 -20.82 -6.20
N ARG A 177 -6.74 -21.48 -5.84
CA ARG A 177 -5.53 -21.50 -6.66
C ARG A 177 -5.81 -22.10 -8.04
N ASP A 178 -6.58 -23.19 -8.09
CA ASP A 178 -6.91 -23.84 -9.36
C ASP A 178 -7.80 -22.94 -10.24
N ALA A 179 -8.74 -22.18 -9.64
CA ALA A 179 -9.51 -21.15 -10.35
C ALA A 179 -8.60 -20.07 -10.93
N ALA A 180 -7.67 -19.53 -10.12
CA ALA A 180 -6.76 -18.47 -10.55
C ALA A 180 -5.85 -18.91 -11.71
N LEU A 181 -5.37 -20.15 -11.69
CA LEU A 181 -4.52 -20.70 -12.75
C LEU A 181 -5.30 -21.13 -13.99
N ALA A 182 -6.63 -21.30 -13.89
CA ALA A 182 -7.50 -21.62 -15.01
C ALA A 182 -7.93 -20.39 -15.83
N LEU A 183 -7.72 -19.18 -15.30
CA LEU A 183 -8.06 -17.94 -15.99
C LEU A 183 -7.23 -17.79 -17.28
N GLY A 184 -7.91 -17.48 -18.37
CA GLY A 184 -7.30 -17.06 -19.63
C GLY A 184 -6.86 -15.59 -19.61
N THR A 185 -6.66 -15.02 -20.80
CA THR A 185 -6.45 -13.58 -20.98
C THR A 185 -7.79 -12.84 -21.17
N PRO A 186 -7.89 -11.54 -20.83
CA PRO A 186 -9.03 -10.72 -21.23
C PRO A 186 -9.15 -10.65 -22.76
N ASP A 187 -10.33 -10.89 -23.31
CA ASP A 187 -10.59 -10.71 -24.75
C ASP A 187 -10.61 -9.21 -25.07
N ALA A 188 -9.61 -8.73 -25.82
CA ALA A 188 -9.60 -7.35 -26.31
C ALA A 188 -10.62 -7.20 -27.44
N ALA A 189 -11.45 -6.16 -27.35
CA ALA A 189 -12.37 -5.76 -28.41
C ALA A 189 -11.65 -5.61 -29.77
N PRO A 190 -12.24 -6.04 -30.90
CA PRO A 190 -11.73 -5.65 -32.21
C PRO A 190 -11.90 -4.14 -32.43
N ASP A 191 -10.85 -3.56 -33.00
CA ASP A 191 -10.58 -2.16 -33.31
C ASP A 191 -11.78 -1.44 -33.97
N THR A 192 -12.68 -0.86 -33.18
CA THR A 192 -13.70 0.09 -33.65
C THR A 192 -13.94 1.19 -32.61
N THR A 193 -14.16 2.41 -33.11
CA THR A 193 -14.32 3.65 -32.35
C THR A 193 -15.28 3.51 -31.16
N PRO A 194 -14.94 4.02 -29.96
CA PRO A 194 -15.72 3.81 -28.74
C PRO A 194 -17.10 4.50 -28.82
N ASP A 195 -18.17 3.70 -28.86
CA ASP A 195 -19.55 4.15 -28.68
C ASP A 195 -19.85 4.35 -27.18
N MET A 196 -19.96 5.62 -26.78
CA MET A 196 -20.24 6.03 -25.39
C MET A 196 -21.63 5.59 -24.89
N ASP A 197 -22.56 5.20 -25.78
CA ASP A 197 -23.87 4.68 -25.38
C ASP A 197 -23.82 3.18 -25.01
N ALA A 198 -22.82 2.42 -25.49
CA ALA A 198 -22.64 1.02 -25.12
C ALA A 198 -22.20 0.83 -23.66
N ALA A 199 -21.36 1.73 -23.15
CA ALA A 199 -20.94 1.76 -21.75
C ALA A 199 -22.10 2.09 -20.79
N ARG A 200 -23.08 2.89 -21.23
CA ARG A 200 -24.32 3.17 -20.48
C ARG A 200 -25.31 2.00 -20.53
N ARG A 201 -25.35 1.25 -21.63
CA ARG A 201 -26.14 0.01 -21.74
C ARG A 201 -25.61 -1.11 -20.85
N ALA A 202 -24.29 -1.20 -20.66
CA ALA A 202 -23.70 -2.11 -19.66
C ALA A 202 -24.11 -1.75 -18.22
N THR A 203 -24.38 -0.47 -17.94
CA THR A 203 -24.94 -0.02 -16.64
C THR A 203 -26.42 -0.40 -16.47
N ALA A 204 -27.17 -0.58 -17.57
CA ALA A 204 -28.59 -0.97 -17.53
C ALA A 204 -28.82 -2.47 -17.25
N VAL A 205 -27.78 -3.31 -17.34
CA VAL A 205 -27.84 -4.71 -16.90
C VAL A 205 -27.97 -4.81 -15.37
N LEU A 206 -27.51 -3.79 -14.63
CA LEU A 206 -27.55 -3.75 -13.16
C LEU A 206 -28.95 -3.44 -12.57
N ASP A 207 -29.91 -2.98 -13.39
CA ASP A 207 -31.30 -2.67 -12.99
C ASP A 207 -32.32 -3.72 -13.49
N GLY A 208 -31.89 -4.79 -14.14
CA GLY A 208 -32.76 -5.92 -14.53
C GLY A 208 -33.82 -5.62 -15.60
N THR A 209 -33.65 -4.59 -16.44
CA THR A 209 -34.67 -4.19 -17.44
C THR A 209 -34.24 -4.25 -18.91
N ALA A 210 -33.03 -4.70 -19.24
CA ALA A 210 -32.60 -4.80 -20.64
C ALA A 210 -33.04 -6.13 -21.29
N GLN A 211 -33.85 -6.03 -22.35
CA GLN A 211 -34.07 -7.12 -23.30
C GLN A 211 -32.81 -7.30 -24.16
N THR A 212 -32.36 -8.54 -24.26
CA THR A 212 -31.22 -9.00 -25.07
C THR A 212 -31.50 -8.79 -26.55
N GLU A 213 -30.75 -7.91 -27.20
CA GLU A 213 -30.46 -7.98 -28.64
C GLU A 213 -29.14 -7.22 -28.90
N ASP A 214 -28.14 -7.97 -29.39
CA ASP A 214 -26.74 -7.62 -29.70
C ASP A 214 -25.85 -7.12 -28.54
N ALA A 215 -25.40 -8.06 -27.70
CA ALA A 215 -24.26 -7.87 -26.81
C ALA A 215 -22.97 -7.80 -27.66
N ALA A 216 -22.40 -6.60 -27.77
CA ALA A 216 -21.09 -6.40 -28.35
C ALA A 216 -20.04 -7.27 -27.62
N THR A 217 -19.22 -7.95 -28.41
CA THR A 217 -18.21 -8.96 -28.11
C THR A 217 -16.98 -8.42 -27.35
N THR A 218 -17.18 -7.51 -26.40
CA THR A 218 -16.11 -6.69 -25.83
C THR A 218 -16.20 -6.64 -24.31
N ASP A 219 -15.18 -7.13 -23.61
CA ASP A 219 -15.05 -6.98 -22.17
C ASP A 219 -15.00 -5.49 -21.77
N PRO A 220 -16.00 -4.95 -21.04
CA PRO A 220 -16.11 -3.52 -20.75
C PRO A 220 -15.04 -3.04 -19.77
N LEU A 221 -14.57 -3.88 -18.85
CA LEU A 221 -13.53 -3.52 -17.90
C LEU A 221 -12.14 -3.58 -18.52
N ALA A 222 -11.93 -4.49 -19.49
CA ALA A 222 -10.76 -4.46 -20.35
C ALA A 222 -10.71 -3.17 -21.17
N ALA A 223 -11.80 -2.84 -21.87
CA ALA A 223 -11.89 -1.61 -22.68
C ALA A 223 -11.78 -0.33 -21.83
N ARG A 224 -12.29 -0.34 -20.58
CA ARG A 224 -12.16 0.79 -19.66
C ARG A 224 -10.70 1.13 -19.34
N ARG A 225 -9.76 0.19 -19.48
CA ARG A 225 -8.32 0.43 -19.23
C ARG A 225 -7.67 1.37 -20.23
N ASP A 226 -8.25 1.54 -21.42
CA ASP A 226 -7.68 2.42 -22.46
C ASP A 226 -8.13 3.88 -22.31
N ARG A 227 -8.73 4.22 -21.17
CA ARG A 227 -9.08 5.59 -20.79
C ARG A 227 -8.39 5.97 -19.48
N PRO A 228 -8.09 7.25 -19.25
CA PRO A 228 -7.56 7.74 -17.99
C PRO A 228 -8.40 7.35 -16.78
N ALA A 229 -7.74 7.08 -15.65
CA ALA A 229 -8.43 7.00 -14.36
C ALA A 229 -8.87 8.42 -13.93
N PRO A 230 -9.98 8.57 -13.19
CA PRO A 230 -10.39 9.87 -12.69
C PRO A 230 -9.30 10.51 -11.82
N ALA A 231 -8.96 11.75 -12.13
CA ALA A 231 -8.02 12.51 -11.32
C ALA A 231 -8.61 12.68 -9.90
N PRO A 232 -7.78 12.55 -8.85
CA PRO A 232 -8.20 12.93 -7.51
C PRO A 232 -8.66 14.38 -7.44
N VAL A 233 -9.66 14.65 -6.62
CA VAL A 233 -10.16 16.00 -6.38
C VAL A 233 -9.64 16.57 -5.08
N HIS A 234 -9.57 17.90 -5.01
CA HIS A 234 -9.44 18.61 -3.73
C HIS A 234 -10.68 18.33 -2.89
N THR A 235 -10.47 17.97 -1.62
CA THR A 235 -11.55 17.61 -0.71
C THR A 235 -11.36 18.37 0.59
N ASP A 236 -12.43 19.01 1.08
CA ASP A 236 -12.47 19.69 2.36
C ASP A 236 -13.85 19.48 2.99
N LEU A 237 -13.93 18.49 3.86
CA LEU A 237 -15.18 18.03 4.46
C LEU A 237 -15.13 18.23 5.96
N THR A 238 -16.23 18.70 6.52
CA THR A 238 -16.41 18.88 7.96
C THR A 238 -17.67 18.14 8.40
N SER A 239 -17.58 17.41 9.51
CA SER A 239 -18.68 16.68 10.13
C SER A 239 -18.72 16.95 11.63
N VAL A 240 -19.88 16.82 12.24
CA VAL A 240 -20.00 16.77 13.71
C VAL A 240 -20.10 15.31 14.12
N THR A 241 -19.20 14.85 14.96
CA THR A 241 -19.24 13.48 15.49
C THR A 241 -20.46 13.30 16.41
N PRO A 242 -20.90 12.06 16.68
CA PRO A 242 -21.96 11.82 17.66
C PRO A 242 -21.68 12.39 19.06
N THR A 243 -20.41 12.65 19.39
CA THR A 243 -19.99 13.28 20.66
C THR A 243 -20.05 14.81 20.64
N GLY A 244 -20.46 15.42 19.52
CA GLY A 244 -20.54 16.87 19.34
C GLY A 244 -19.22 17.53 18.95
N THR A 245 -18.17 16.76 18.67
CA THR A 245 -16.86 17.28 18.26
C THR A 245 -16.87 17.56 16.75
N THR A 246 -16.26 18.66 16.32
CA THR A 246 -16.09 18.94 14.89
C THR A 246 -14.88 18.18 14.38
N ALA A 247 -15.07 17.35 13.35
CA ALA A 247 -14.01 16.61 12.68
C ALA A 247 -13.93 17.03 11.20
N ARG A 248 -12.72 17.25 10.70
CA ARG A 248 -12.42 17.75 9.36
C ARG A 248 -11.47 16.82 8.63
N PHE A 249 -11.76 16.55 7.37
CA PHE A 249 -10.90 15.83 6.45
C PHE A 249 -10.53 16.75 5.29
N ARG A 250 -9.24 17.01 5.13
CA ARG A 250 -8.68 17.80 4.03
C ARG A 250 -7.75 16.97 3.17
N ARG A 251 -7.86 17.15 1.87
CA ARG A 251 -7.00 16.55 0.87
C ARG A 251 -6.54 17.64 -0.10
N PRO A 252 -5.44 18.35 0.23
CA PRO A 252 -4.87 19.38 -0.63
C PRO A 252 -4.33 18.78 -1.94
N THR A 253 -4.09 19.66 -2.92
CA THR A 253 -3.59 19.25 -4.25
C THR A 253 -2.14 19.66 -4.51
N SER A 254 -1.50 20.34 -3.56
CA SER A 254 -0.11 20.80 -3.64
C SER A 254 0.60 20.64 -2.31
N LEU A 255 1.93 20.52 -2.37
CA LEU A 255 2.76 20.43 -1.17
C LEU A 255 2.69 21.73 -0.36
N ASP A 256 2.73 22.88 -1.03
CA ASP A 256 2.65 24.21 -0.42
C ASP A 256 1.38 24.42 0.40
N GLU A 257 0.23 23.91 -0.06
CA GLU A 257 -1.01 23.93 0.71
C GLU A 257 -0.92 23.02 1.93
N ALA A 258 -0.38 21.81 1.78
CA ALA A 258 -0.26 20.85 2.86
C ALA A 258 0.65 21.34 4.00
N VAL A 259 1.82 21.90 3.69
CA VAL A 259 2.75 22.41 4.72
C VAL A 259 2.24 23.69 5.39
N ARG A 260 1.46 24.52 4.69
CA ARG A 260 0.76 25.66 5.31
C ARG A 260 -0.31 25.18 6.30
N ILE A 261 -1.09 24.17 5.93
CA ILE A 261 -2.07 23.56 6.85
C ILE A 261 -1.36 23.01 8.09
N LEU A 262 -0.22 22.34 7.96
CA LEU A 262 0.52 21.81 9.11
C LEU A 262 1.16 22.88 9.98
N ARG A 263 1.61 23.99 9.38
CA ARG A 263 2.07 25.15 10.15
C ARG A 263 0.96 25.73 11.00
N ASP A 264 -0.22 25.93 10.40
CA ASP A 264 -1.36 26.55 11.07
C ASP A 264 -2.03 25.59 12.07
N GLU A 265 -1.96 24.28 11.80
CA GLU A 265 -2.59 23.21 12.56
C GLU A 265 -1.63 22.03 12.80
N PRO A 266 -0.60 22.20 13.65
CA PRO A 266 0.44 21.19 13.88
C PRO A 266 -0.05 19.90 14.54
N GLY A 267 -1.30 19.88 15.02
CA GLY A 267 -1.96 18.69 15.54
C GLY A 267 -2.67 17.83 14.49
N ALA A 268 -2.63 18.22 13.20
CA ALA A 268 -3.31 17.47 12.15
C ALA A 268 -2.68 16.08 11.93
N THR A 269 -3.52 15.07 11.86
CA THR A 269 -3.13 13.69 11.57
C THR A 269 -2.88 13.54 10.08
N VAL A 270 -1.61 13.41 9.70
CA VAL A 270 -1.20 13.18 8.31
C VAL A 270 -1.48 11.74 7.90
N VAL A 271 -2.17 11.56 6.78
CA VAL A 271 -2.58 10.26 6.26
C VAL A 271 -2.21 10.15 4.77
N ALA A 272 -1.69 9.00 4.36
CA ALA A 272 -1.54 8.66 2.94
C ALA A 272 -2.37 7.41 2.61
N GLY A 273 -1.76 6.22 2.68
CA GLY A 273 -2.42 4.95 2.41
C GLY A 273 -3.43 4.47 3.44
N SER A 274 -3.58 5.17 4.56
CA SER A 274 -4.42 4.80 5.71
C SER A 274 -4.18 3.42 6.34
N THR A 275 -3.09 2.71 5.99
CA THR A 275 -2.87 1.33 6.45
C THR A 275 -2.42 1.21 7.92
N ASP A 276 -2.02 2.30 8.56
CA ASP A 276 -1.76 2.38 10.01
C ASP A 276 -2.91 3.14 10.70
N HIS A 277 -3.24 4.34 10.20
CA HIS A 277 -4.33 5.16 10.72
C HIS A 277 -5.71 4.47 10.69
N GLY A 278 -6.05 3.75 9.62
CA GLY A 278 -7.31 2.99 9.52
C GLY A 278 -7.45 1.94 10.62
N VAL A 279 -6.35 1.31 11.03
CA VAL A 279 -6.35 0.37 12.17
C VAL A 279 -6.60 1.12 13.48
N LEU A 280 -6.04 2.31 13.67
CA LEU A 280 -6.32 3.14 14.84
C LEU A 280 -7.80 3.55 14.89
N VAL A 281 -8.38 3.95 13.75
CA VAL A 281 -9.80 4.29 13.65
C VAL A 281 -10.67 3.08 14.00
N ASN A 282 -10.38 1.91 13.43
CA ASN A 282 -11.26 0.74 13.54
C ASN A 282 -11.09 -0.01 14.86
N ILE A 283 -9.86 -0.23 15.31
CA ILE A 283 -9.53 -1.10 16.46
C ILE A 283 -9.32 -0.28 17.74
N ARG A 284 -8.82 0.96 17.63
CA ARG A 284 -8.56 1.82 18.79
C ARG A 284 -9.63 2.89 18.99
N GLY A 285 -10.58 3.02 18.05
CA GLY A 285 -11.62 4.04 18.12
C GLY A 285 -11.11 5.46 17.93
N ASP A 286 -9.94 5.63 17.29
CA ASP A 286 -9.39 6.96 17.03
C ASP A 286 -10.33 7.78 16.13
N ARG A 287 -10.58 9.03 16.50
CA ARG A 287 -11.48 9.97 15.81
C ARG A 287 -10.79 11.34 15.74
N SER A 288 -9.62 11.35 15.12
CA SER A 288 -8.79 12.54 14.91
C SER A 288 -9.60 13.72 14.39
N GLU A 289 -9.57 14.85 15.09
CA GLU A 289 -10.37 16.04 14.73
C GLU A 289 -9.95 16.64 13.39
N ASN A 290 -8.67 16.56 13.03
CA ASN A 290 -8.15 17.09 11.77
C ASN A 290 -7.31 16.03 11.06
N VAL A 291 -7.80 15.56 9.92
CA VAL A 291 -7.07 14.62 9.05
C VAL A 291 -6.59 15.36 7.80
N LEU A 292 -5.30 15.26 7.52
CA LEU A 292 -4.66 15.80 6.32
C LEU A 292 -4.20 14.65 5.41
N ALA A 293 -4.94 14.39 4.34
CA ALA A 293 -4.63 13.36 3.37
C ALA A 293 -3.64 13.88 2.31
N VAL A 294 -2.45 13.26 2.22
CA VAL A 294 -1.34 13.65 1.33
C VAL A 294 -1.08 12.65 0.21
N ASP A 295 -1.96 11.64 0.05
CA ASP A 295 -1.76 10.51 -0.88
C ASP A 295 -1.67 10.91 -2.37
N ARG A 296 -2.13 12.12 -2.71
CA ARG A 296 -2.24 12.64 -4.09
C ARG A 296 -1.56 13.98 -4.33
N ILE A 297 -0.60 14.35 -3.51
CA ILE A 297 0.24 15.51 -3.80
C ILE A 297 1.29 15.08 -4.84
N PRO A 298 1.32 15.67 -6.05
CA PRO A 298 2.27 15.28 -7.10
C PRO A 298 3.73 15.30 -6.65
N GLU A 299 4.11 16.31 -5.87
CA GLU A 299 5.47 16.56 -5.38
C GLU A 299 5.93 15.51 -4.35
N LEU A 300 4.99 14.79 -3.72
CA LEU A 300 5.30 13.67 -2.83
C LEU A 300 5.36 12.33 -3.57
N ARG A 301 5.26 12.32 -4.89
CA ARG A 301 5.21 11.11 -5.72
C ARG A 301 6.30 11.16 -6.78
N GLY A 302 6.65 10.00 -7.32
CA GLY A 302 7.66 9.86 -8.35
C GLY A 302 8.85 9.05 -7.87
N ILE A 303 9.63 8.59 -8.85
CA ILE A 303 10.93 7.99 -8.65
C ILE A 303 11.86 8.64 -9.68
N THR A 304 12.89 9.33 -9.19
CA THR A 304 13.83 10.10 -10.00
C THR A 304 15.24 9.58 -9.76
N TRP A 305 16.00 9.38 -10.83
CA TRP A 305 17.42 9.03 -10.74
C TRP A 305 18.25 10.29 -10.89
N ALA A 306 19.05 10.58 -9.87
CA ALA A 306 20.15 11.53 -9.92
C ALA A 306 21.46 10.79 -10.23
N ASP A 307 22.57 11.52 -10.30
CA ASP A 307 23.89 10.93 -10.60
C ASP A 307 24.41 10.04 -9.46
N ASP A 308 24.04 10.32 -8.21
CA ASP A 308 24.57 9.69 -7.00
C ASP A 308 23.52 9.05 -6.10
N HIS A 309 22.23 9.18 -6.43
CA HIS A 309 21.14 8.55 -5.69
C HIS A 309 19.89 8.33 -6.54
N VAL A 310 19.01 7.46 -6.06
CA VAL A 310 17.61 7.41 -6.48
C VAL A 310 16.75 8.08 -5.41
N GLU A 311 15.90 9.02 -5.84
CA GLU A 311 14.94 9.71 -5.00
C GLU A 311 13.55 9.09 -5.19
N ILE A 312 12.88 8.76 -4.09
CA ILE A 312 11.55 8.14 -4.04
C ILE A 312 10.61 9.09 -3.29
N GLY A 313 9.55 9.57 -3.93
CA GLY A 313 8.54 10.39 -3.29
C GLY A 313 7.85 9.66 -2.12
N ALA A 314 7.62 10.36 -1.00
CA ALA A 314 7.10 9.78 0.22
C ALA A 314 5.69 9.16 0.12
N ALA A 315 4.86 9.64 -0.81
CA ALA A 315 3.53 9.11 -1.11
C ALA A 315 3.55 8.00 -2.18
N GLN A 316 4.71 7.59 -2.68
CA GLN A 316 4.83 6.44 -3.57
C GLN A 316 4.42 5.16 -2.84
N THR A 317 3.53 4.37 -3.46
CA THR A 317 3.07 3.11 -2.83
C THR A 317 4.14 2.03 -2.92
N LEU A 318 4.15 1.12 -1.95
CA LEU A 318 5.13 0.03 -1.91
C LEU A 318 5.08 -0.88 -3.15
N THR A 319 3.89 -1.08 -3.74
CA THR A 319 3.74 -1.82 -5.00
C THR A 319 4.30 -1.06 -6.21
N GLU A 320 4.19 0.27 -6.24
CA GLU A 320 4.81 1.07 -7.31
C GLU A 320 6.34 1.05 -7.21
N ILE A 321 6.88 1.12 -5.98
CA ILE A 321 8.31 0.96 -5.72
C ILE A 321 8.78 -0.43 -6.14
N GLU A 322 8.04 -1.49 -5.77
CA GLU A 322 8.35 -2.87 -6.14
C GLU A 322 8.47 -3.03 -7.66
N ARG A 323 7.51 -2.52 -8.42
CA ARG A 323 7.52 -2.61 -9.88
C ARG A 323 8.69 -1.84 -10.52
N SER A 324 9.12 -0.75 -9.90
CA SER A 324 10.07 0.18 -10.50
C SER A 324 11.52 -0.11 -10.11
N LEU A 325 11.75 -0.52 -8.86
CA LEU A 325 13.08 -0.59 -8.27
C LEU A 325 13.52 -2.00 -7.87
N SER A 326 12.63 -3.00 -7.84
CA SER A 326 13.02 -4.36 -7.40
C SER A 326 14.20 -4.96 -8.16
N ARG A 327 14.36 -4.60 -9.45
CA ARG A 327 15.44 -5.09 -10.32
C ARG A 327 16.74 -4.29 -10.20
N THR A 328 16.64 -2.99 -9.91
CA THR A 328 17.79 -2.08 -9.87
C THR A 328 18.32 -1.85 -8.47
N VAL A 329 17.49 -2.04 -7.45
CA VAL A 329 17.84 -2.02 -6.03
C VAL A 329 17.50 -3.39 -5.44
N PRO A 330 18.40 -4.39 -5.55
CA PRO A 330 18.10 -5.79 -5.23
C PRO A 330 17.55 -6.00 -3.82
N LEU A 331 18.04 -5.25 -2.82
CA LEU A 331 17.55 -5.37 -1.44
C LEU A 331 16.06 -5.00 -1.31
N LEU A 332 15.59 -3.98 -2.04
CA LEU A 332 14.16 -3.66 -2.10
C LEU A 332 13.37 -4.76 -2.84
N GLY A 333 13.96 -5.38 -3.86
CA GLY A 333 13.39 -6.52 -4.56
C GLY A 333 13.21 -7.77 -3.69
N GLN A 334 14.04 -7.93 -2.66
CA GLN A 334 13.91 -9.02 -1.68
C GLN A 334 12.96 -8.65 -0.53
N LEU A 335 12.97 -7.40 -0.08
CA LEU A 335 12.10 -6.86 0.97
C LEU A 335 10.63 -6.87 0.56
N LEU A 336 10.31 -6.21 -0.54
CA LEU A 336 8.93 -5.81 -0.84
C LEU A 336 7.99 -7.00 -1.01
N PRO A 337 8.36 -8.12 -1.67
CA PRO A 337 7.52 -9.32 -1.75
C PRO A 337 7.19 -9.96 -0.38
N GLN A 338 7.96 -9.64 0.67
CA GLN A 338 7.74 -10.15 2.03
C GLN A 338 7.02 -9.12 2.93
N PHE A 339 6.81 -7.90 2.43
CA PHE A 339 6.13 -6.83 3.16
C PHE A 339 4.61 -6.97 3.02
N ALA A 340 3.93 -7.28 4.13
CA ALA A 340 2.47 -7.40 4.22
C ALA A 340 1.86 -8.21 3.06
N SER A 341 0.62 -7.90 2.69
CA SER A 341 -0.04 -8.40 1.50
C SER A 341 -0.02 -7.43 0.33
N ARG A 342 -0.38 -7.90 -0.87
CA ARG A 342 -0.53 -7.02 -2.06
C ARG A 342 -1.58 -5.93 -1.85
N LEU A 343 -2.71 -6.22 -1.20
CA LEU A 343 -3.76 -5.25 -0.90
C LEU A 343 -3.25 -4.09 -0.03
N ILE A 344 -2.42 -4.39 0.97
CA ILE A 344 -1.77 -3.38 1.81
C ILE A 344 -0.75 -2.58 0.99
N ARG A 345 0.14 -3.24 0.25
CA ARG A 345 1.21 -2.57 -0.52
C ARG A 345 0.70 -1.68 -1.66
N ASN A 346 -0.49 -1.96 -2.19
CA ASN A 346 -1.17 -1.10 -3.18
C ASN A 346 -1.59 0.27 -2.62
N SER A 347 -1.56 0.43 -1.29
CA SER A 347 -2.03 1.63 -0.60
C SER A 347 -0.97 2.22 0.32
N ALA A 348 -0.27 1.37 1.07
CA ALA A 348 0.82 1.75 1.95
C ALA A 348 1.90 2.50 1.17
N THR A 349 2.33 3.64 1.72
CA THR A 349 3.40 4.45 1.13
C THR A 349 4.68 4.32 1.92
N LEU A 350 5.83 4.57 1.26
CA LEU A 350 7.13 4.48 1.93
C LEU A 350 7.26 5.53 3.05
N GLY A 351 6.86 6.77 2.78
CA GLY A 351 6.86 7.84 3.79
C GLY A 351 5.88 7.57 4.92
N GLY A 352 4.74 6.92 4.65
CA GLY A 352 3.82 6.47 5.69
C GLY A 352 4.47 5.44 6.61
N ASN A 353 5.15 4.43 6.05
CA ASN A 353 5.83 3.40 6.83
C ASN A 353 6.94 3.96 7.74
N LEU A 354 7.72 4.91 7.23
CA LEU A 354 8.76 5.61 8.00
C LEU A 354 8.16 6.59 9.01
N GLY A 355 7.14 7.34 8.61
CA GLY A 355 6.44 8.32 9.46
C GLY A 355 5.75 7.71 10.68
N THR A 356 5.36 6.44 10.60
CA THR A 356 4.83 5.64 11.73
C THR A 356 5.86 5.43 12.85
N GLY A 357 7.16 5.35 12.53
CA GLY A 357 8.21 5.10 13.52
C GLY A 357 8.10 3.74 14.22
N SER A 358 7.54 2.73 13.55
CA SER A 358 7.34 1.41 14.14
C SER A 358 8.67 0.67 14.33
N PRO A 359 9.00 0.14 15.54
CA PRO A 359 10.24 -0.59 15.77
C PRO A 359 10.33 -1.94 15.02
N ILE A 360 9.17 -2.43 14.57
CA ILE A 360 8.98 -3.68 13.83
C ILE A 360 8.67 -3.43 12.35
N GLY A 361 8.88 -2.20 11.86
CA GLY A 361 8.77 -1.89 10.45
C GLY A 361 9.81 -2.64 9.63
N ASP A 362 9.42 -3.19 8.48
CA ASP A 362 10.30 -3.97 7.62
C ASP A 362 11.17 -3.08 6.70
N THR A 363 10.69 -1.90 6.29
CA THR A 363 11.47 -1.03 5.38
C THR A 363 12.66 -0.33 6.05
N PRO A 364 12.59 0.14 7.32
CA PRO A 364 13.72 0.84 7.93
C PRO A 364 15.02 0.02 7.98
N PRO A 365 15.04 -1.28 8.38
CA PRO A 365 16.27 -2.08 8.37
C PRO A 365 16.92 -2.17 6.98
N ALA A 366 16.14 -2.34 5.92
CA ALA A 366 16.65 -2.35 4.56
C ALA A 366 17.22 -0.98 4.14
N LEU A 367 16.51 0.10 4.46
CA LEU A 367 16.94 1.45 4.11
C LEU A 367 18.15 1.92 4.93
N LEU A 368 18.31 1.47 6.17
CA LEU A 368 19.51 1.69 6.99
C LEU A 368 20.73 0.99 6.37
N ALA A 369 20.56 -0.25 5.89
CA ALA A 369 21.61 -0.96 5.17
C ALA A 369 21.97 -0.31 3.82
N LEU A 370 21.02 0.40 3.22
CA LEU A 370 21.23 1.19 2.00
C LEU A 370 21.70 2.62 2.27
N GLU A 371 21.95 2.99 3.54
CA GLU A 371 22.38 4.34 3.94
C GLU A 371 21.44 5.45 3.43
N ALA A 372 20.13 5.17 3.44
CA ALA A 372 19.14 6.12 2.95
C ALA A 372 19.05 7.38 3.84
N SER A 373 18.60 8.48 3.24
CA SER A 373 18.25 9.73 3.93
C SER A 373 16.82 10.15 3.60
N LEU A 374 16.26 11.04 4.43
CA LEU A 374 14.92 11.58 4.29
C LEU A 374 14.99 13.08 4.04
N VAL A 375 14.25 13.55 3.03
CA VAL A 375 14.01 14.98 2.82
C VAL A 375 12.78 15.36 3.62
N LEU A 376 12.95 16.22 4.63
CA LEU A 376 11.87 16.78 5.43
C LEU A 376 11.56 18.19 4.93
N VAL A 377 10.28 18.49 4.71
CA VAL A 377 9.82 19.77 4.16
C VAL A 377 8.80 20.43 5.07
N SER A 378 8.93 21.74 5.22
CA SER A 378 7.98 22.62 5.90
C SER A 378 7.68 23.83 5.01
N ALA A 379 6.80 24.71 5.46
CA ALA A 379 6.57 25.97 4.75
C ALA A 379 7.75 26.97 4.84
N ASP A 380 8.79 26.70 5.66
CA ASP A 380 10.01 27.51 5.77
C ASP A 380 11.18 26.96 4.94
N GLY A 381 11.01 25.80 4.31
CA GLY A 381 12.03 25.15 3.49
C GLY A 381 12.19 23.67 3.79
N GLU A 382 13.27 23.11 3.27
CA GLU A 382 13.59 21.68 3.35
C GLU A 382 14.92 21.42 4.06
N ARG A 383 15.06 20.22 4.61
CA ARG A 383 16.32 19.70 5.17
C ARG A 383 16.42 18.20 4.96
N GLU A 384 17.65 17.72 4.82
CA GLU A 384 17.94 16.30 4.72
C GLU A 384 18.37 15.71 6.07
N VAL A 385 17.92 14.50 6.38
CA VAL A 385 18.23 13.78 7.61
C VAL A 385 18.63 12.35 7.26
N PRO A 386 19.84 11.88 7.63
CA PRO A 386 20.19 10.47 7.52
C PRO A 386 19.18 9.59 8.26
N LEU A 387 18.78 8.46 7.68
CA LEU A 387 17.76 7.61 8.31
C LEU A 387 18.19 7.08 9.69
N GLU A 388 19.50 6.88 9.89
CA GLU A 388 20.08 6.47 11.17
C GLU A 388 19.86 7.50 12.29
N ASP A 389 19.71 8.78 11.95
CA ASP A 389 19.44 9.87 12.88
C ASP A 389 17.94 10.20 13.01
N TYR A 390 17.08 9.57 12.20
CA TYR A 390 15.68 9.97 12.11
C TYR A 390 14.84 9.51 13.31
N PHE A 391 15.04 8.28 13.78
CA PHE A 391 14.25 7.69 14.86
C PHE A 391 14.88 7.98 16.22
N THR A 392 14.15 8.65 17.11
CA THR A 392 14.66 9.06 18.43
C THR A 392 14.12 8.22 19.58
N GLY A 393 13.16 7.33 19.30
CA GLY A 393 12.48 6.51 20.30
C GLY A 393 11.29 5.74 19.72
N TYR A 394 10.56 5.03 20.59
CA TYR A 394 9.41 4.24 20.19
C TYR A 394 8.33 5.11 19.52
N ARG A 395 8.12 4.94 18.20
CA ARG A 395 7.20 5.76 17.39
C ARG A 395 7.48 7.26 17.49
N GLN A 396 8.75 7.63 17.67
CA GLN A 396 9.23 9.01 17.76
C GLN A 396 10.30 9.27 16.71
N SER A 397 10.38 10.51 16.25
CA SER A 397 11.36 10.92 15.24
C SER A 397 11.77 12.38 15.40
N VAL A 398 12.82 12.80 14.72
CA VAL A 398 13.27 14.20 14.66
C VAL A 398 12.37 15.12 13.81
N ARG A 399 11.35 14.58 13.14
CA ARG A 399 10.39 15.36 12.33
C ARG A 399 9.61 16.30 13.24
N ARG A 400 9.57 17.58 12.89
CA ARG A 400 8.72 18.58 13.56
C ARG A 400 7.25 18.37 13.20
N ALA A 401 6.36 18.98 13.98
CA ALA A 401 4.92 18.86 13.76
C ALA A 401 4.44 19.52 12.46
N ASP A 402 5.16 20.54 11.99
CA ASP A 402 4.92 21.27 10.75
C ASP A 402 5.70 20.72 9.54
N GLU A 403 6.42 19.62 9.72
CA GLU A 403 7.22 18.96 8.67
C GLU A 403 6.52 17.72 8.10
N LEU A 404 6.67 17.51 6.80
CA LEU A 404 6.37 16.27 6.08
C LEU A 404 7.64 15.57 5.63
N ILE A 405 7.60 14.24 5.50
CA ILE A 405 8.59 13.54 4.69
C ILE A 405 8.20 13.79 3.23
N ALA A 406 9.07 14.45 2.47
CA ALA A 406 8.89 14.73 1.06
C ALA A 406 9.34 13.55 0.19
N ALA A 407 10.55 13.06 0.47
CA ALA A 407 11.20 12.03 -0.31
C ALA A 407 12.18 11.20 0.54
N ILE A 408 12.53 10.03 0.01
CA ILE A 408 13.56 9.13 0.53
C ILE A 408 14.65 9.05 -0.55
N ARG A 409 15.90 9.33 -0.19
CA ARG A 409 17.05 9.21 -1.09
C ARG A 409 17.85 7.96 -0.73
N ILE A 410 18.12 7.13 -1.73
CA ILE A 410 18.95 5.94 -1.59
C ILE A 410 20.21 6.17 -2.43
N PRO A 411 21.40 6.27 -1.82
CA PRO A 411 22.66 6.38 -2.54
C PRO A 411 22.83 5.26 -3.56
N THR A 412 23.30 5.61 -4.76
CA THR A 412 23.60 4.65 -5.81
C THR A 412 25.12 4.58 -5.99
N PRO A 413 25.74 3.39 -5.89
CA PRO A 413 27.19 3.27 -6.08
C PRO A 413 27.59 3.79 -7.46
N THR A 414 28.41 4.84 -7.49
CA THR A 414 28.91 5.45 -8.75
C THR A 414 30.12 4.71 -9.32
N SER A 415 30.80 3.89 -8.50
CA SER A 415 31.93 3.05 -8.89
C SER A 415 32.12 1.90 -7.89
N GLY A 416 32.77 0.81 -8.34
CA GLY A 416 33.08 -0.37 -7.52
C GLY A 416 32.10 -1.53 -7.72
N PRO A 417 32.39 -2.70 -7.11
CA PRO A 417 31.53 -3.86 -7.20
C PRO A 417 30.20 -3.63 -6.46
N ALA A 418 29.12 -4.15 -7.02
CA ALA A 418 27.82 -4.12 -6.36
C ALA A 418 27.87 -4.92 -5.04
N PRO A 419 27.21 -4.45 -3.97
CA PRO A 419 27.17 -5.18 -2.71
C PRO A 419 26.38 -6.49 -2.87
N LEU A 420 26.79 -7.50 -2.12
CA LEU A 420 25.96 -8.64 -1.79
C LEU A 420 24.83 -8.17 -0.88
N THR A 421 23.58 -8.48 -1.21
CA THR A 421 22.42 -8.03 -0.44
C THR A 421 21.49 -9.17 -0.06
N ALA A 422 20.98 -9.14 1.17
CA ALA A 422 19.91 -10.03 1.65
C ALA A 422 18.93 -9.27 2.55
N PHE A 423 17.64 -9.54 2.40
CA PHE A 423 16.61 -9.16 3.38
C PHE A 423 16.04 -10.39 4.07
N HIS A 424 16.33 -10.54 5.36
CA HIS A 424 15.85 -11.64 6.18
C HIS A 424 14.74 -11.19 7.11
N LYS A 425 13.53 -11.69 6.83
CA LYS A 425 12.36 -11.54 7.69
C LYS A 425 12.10 -12.84 8.46
N ILE A 426 12.11 -12.73 9.79
CA ILE A 426 11.76 -13.81 10.69
C ILE A 426 10.39 -13.50 11.29
N ALA A 427 9.39 -14.31 10.94
CA ALA A 427 8.01 -14.20 11.37
C ALA A 427 7.37 -15.61 11.47
N LYS A 428 6.13 -15.72 11.98
CA LYS A 428 5.44 -17.01 12.11
C LYS A 428 4.88 -17.48 10.77
N ARG A 429 4.49 -16.54 9.90
CA ARG A 429 4.11 -16.79 8.51
C ARG A 429 5.04 -16.03 7.58
N ARG A 430 5.27 -16.60 6.40
CA ARG A 430 6.16 -16.01 5.39
C ARG A 430 5.64 -14.68 4.83
N PHE A 431 4.33 -14.56 4.66
CA PHE A 431 3.65 -13.39 4.11
C PHE A 431 2.59 -12.91 5.11
N ASP A 432 2.25 -11.63 5.02
CA ASP A 432 1.15 -11.04 5.79
C ASP A 432 1.26 -11.32 7.30
N ASP A 433 2.47 -11.10 7.84
CA ASP A 433 2.78 -11.23 9.25
C ASP A 433 3.81 -10.17 9.66
N ILE A 434 3.79 -9.83 10.93
CA ILE A 434 4.66 -8.82 11.52
C ILE A 434 5.97 -9.48 11.94
N SER A 435 7.08 -8.82 11.62
CA SER A 435 8.42 -9.32 11.93
C SER A 435 8.67 -9.45 13.43
N SER A 436 9.19 -10.62 13.81
CA SER A 436 9.90 -10.81 15.07
C SER A 436 11.31 -10.23 14.96
N VAL A 437 12.00 -10.46 13.84
CA VAL A 437 13.28 -9.84 13.52
C VAL A 437 13.31 -9.56 12.03
N ALA A 438 13.79 -8.38 11.64
CA ALA A 438 14.06 -8.03 10.25
C ALA A 438 15.52 -7.58 10.15
N VAL A 439 16.26 -8.09 9.16
CA VAL A 439 17.66 -7.72 8.92
C VAL A 439 17.85 -7.41 7.44
N GLY A 440 18.39 -6.23 7.14
CA GLY A 440 18.87 -5.86 5.82
C GLY A 440 20.39 -5.90 5.78
N TYR A 441 20.97 -6.57 4.79
CA TYR A 441 22.41 -6.63 4.54
C TYR A 441 22.75 -5.96 3.22
N ALA A 442 23.84 -5.19 3.22
CA ALA A 442 24.56 -4.75 2.03
C ALA A 442 26.07 -4.82 2.33
N VAL A 443 26.73 -5.85 1.81
CA VAL A 443 28.15 -6.15 2.10
C VAL A 443 28.93 -6.23 0.80
N THR A 444 29.94 -5.39 0.66
CA THR A 444 30.82 -5.35 -0.51
C THR A 444 32.07 -6.17 -0.23
N VAL A 445 32.33 -7.18 -1.06
CA VAL A 445 33.50 -8.06 -0.94
C VAL A 445 34.36 -7.92 -2.19
N THR A 446 35.64 -7.64 -2.02
CA THR A 446 36.64 -7.55 -3.10
C THR A 446 37.81 -8.44 -2.76
N ASP A 447 38.23 -9.31 -3.69
CA ASP A 447 39.34 -10.25 -3.50
C ASP A 447 39.24 -11.08 -2.21
N GLY A 448 38.01 -11.46 -1.84
CA GLY A 448 37.73 -12.25 -0.64
C GLY A 448 37.76 -11.47 0.67
N VAL A 449 37.90 -10.14 0.64
CA VAL A 449 37.90 -9.27 1.82
C VAL A 449 36.66 -8.36 1.81
N VAL A 450 36.03 -8.19 2.97
CA VAL A 450 34.92 -7.25 3.11
C VAL A 450 35.47 -5.82 3.13
N VAL A 451 35.12 -5.02 2.12
CA VAL A 451 35.58 -3.61 2.03
C VAL A 451 34.56 -2.63 2.59
N LYS A 452 33.29 -3.03 2.69
CA LYS A 452 32.21 -2.24 3.28
C LYS A 452 31.09 -3.16 3.77
N ALA A 453 30.61 -2.95 4.98
CA ALA A 453 29.48 -3.70 5.54
C ALA A 453 28.41 -2.74 6.08
N ARG A 454 27.17 -2.92 5.65
CA ARG A 454 26.01 -2.16 6.14
C ARG A 454 24.90 -3.13 6.52
N ILE A 455 24.50 -3.09 7.78
CA ILE A 455 23.58 -4.04 8.39
C ILE A 455 22.55 -3.27 9.22
N GLY A 456 21.30 -3.24 8.74
CA GLY A 456 20.19 -2.62 9.45
C GLY A 456 19.34 -3.68 10.17
N LEU A 457 18.94 -3.39 11.41
CA LEU A 457 18.19 -4.28 12.29
C LEU A 457 16.81 -3.69 12.64
N GLY A 458 15.79 -4.54 12.70
CA GLY A 458 14.43 -4.22 13.13
C GLY A 458 13.87 -5.29 14.07
N GLY A 459 12.96 -4.88 14.97
CA GLY A 459 12.34 -5.75 15.96
C GLY A 459 13.23 -6.16 17.13
N VAL A 460 14.40 -5.55 17.29
CA VAL A 460 15.39 -5.91 18.32
C VAL A 460 15.75 -4.76 19.26
N ALA A 461 15.13 -3.59 19.10
CA ALA A 461 15.24 -2.44 20.00
C ALA A 461 13.98 -1.55 19.92
N ALA A 462 13.97 -0.43 20.64
CA ALA A 462 12.88 0.55 20.60
C ALA A 462 12.79 1.31 19.26
N THR A 463 13.87 1.30 18.47
CA THR A 463 13.95 1.86 17.12
C THR A 463 14.71 0.87 16.21
N PRO A 464 14.54 0.96 14.88
CA PRO A 464 15.49 0.37 13.95
C PRO A 464 16.91 0.92 14.19
N LEU A 465 17.95 0.11 14.00
CA LEU A 465 19.34 0.51 14.25
C LEU A 465 20.34 -0.14 13.28
N ARG A 466 21.56 0.41 13.21
CA ARG A 466 22.71 -0.15 12.49
C ARG A 466 23.55 -1.02 13.41
N ALA A 467 24.01 -2.17 12.92
CA ALA A 467 24.83 -3.11 13.68
C ALA A 467 26.31 -2.74 13.60
N TYR A 468 26.67 -1.57 14.14
CA TYR A 468 28.00 -0.98 13.93
C TYR A 468 29.15 -1.84 14.45
N ALA A 469 28.98 -2.56 15.55
CA ALA A 469 30.05 -3.41 16.09
C ALA A 469 30.32 -4.62 15.18
N THR A 470 29.27 -5.15 14.58
CA THR A 470 29.34 -6.24 13.59
C THR A 470 29.95 -5.74 12.29
N GLU A 471 29.57 -4.55 11.83
CA GLU A 471 30.14 -3.92 10.65
C GLU A 471 31.65 -3.66 10.82
N GLU A 472 32.07 -3.11 11.96
CA GLU A 472 33.48 -2.85 12.29
C GLU A 472 34.32 -4.13 12.31
N LEU A 473 33.78 -5.24 12.82
CA LEU A 473 34.47 -6.53 12.80
C LEU A 473 34.63 -7.07 11.37
N LEU A 474 33.59 -6.93 10.55
CA LEU A 474 33.60 -7.44 9.18
C LEU A 474 34.52 -6.62 8.27
N GLU A 475 34.50 -5.29 8.35
CA GLU A 475 35.28 -4.43 7.46
C GLU A 475 36.79 -4.66 7.60
N GLY A 476 37.46 -4.97 6.50
CA GLY A 476 38.88 -5.35 6.45
C GLY A 476 39.15 -6.83 6.72
N SER A 477 38.15 -7.60 7.14
CA SER A 477 38.28 -9.03 7.43
C SER A 477 38.01 -9.92 6.20
N PRO A 478 38.61 -11.12 6.12
CA PRO A 478 38.28 -12.11 5.09
C PRO A 478 36.80 -12.53 5.15
N TRP A 479 36.13 -12.63 4.01
CA TRP A 479 34.76 -13.14 3.91
C TRP A 479 34.75 -14.67 3.97
N THR A 480 34.91 -15.21 5.18
CA THR A 480 35.02 -16.66 5.45
C THR A 480 34.03 -17.12 6.51
N ALA A 481 33.77 -18.43 6.58
CA ALA A 481 32.87 -19.00 7.58
C ALA A 481 33.33 -18.74 9.03
N GLU A 482 34.64 -18.67 9.28
CA GLU A 482 35.22 -18.37 10.60
C GLU A 482 34.92 -16.93 11.01
N THR A 483 35.26 -15.96 10.15
CA THR A 483 34.96 -14.54 10.37
C THR A 483 33.46 -14.30 10.55
N VAL A 484 32.61 -14.97 9.76
CA VAL A 484 31.16 -14.86 9.87
C VAL A 484 30.63 -15.43 11.18
N ALA A 485 31.20 -16.53 11.68
CA ALA A 485 30.81 -17.09 12.97
C ALA A 485 31.16 -16.14 14.13
N GLU A 486 32.31 -15.47 14.08
CA GLU A 486 32.69 -14.43 15.04
C GLU A 486 31.77 -13.21 14.96
N ALA A 487 31.52 -12.70 13.75
CA ALA A 487 30.59 -11.61 13.49
C ALA A 487 29.18 -11.94 13.98
N ALA A 488 28.72 -13.18 13.78
CA ALA A 488 27.42 -13.64 14.24
C ALA A 488 27.31 -13.64 15.77
N ALA A 489 28.40 -13.93 16.49
CA ALA A 489 28.44 -13.82 17.94
C ALA A 489 28.31 -12.35 18.40
N VAL A 490 28.96 -11.41 17.71
CA VAL A 490 28.82 -9.96 17.97
C VAL A 490 27.40 -9.49 17.68
N LEU A 491 26.84 -9.88 16.53
CA LEU A 491 25.50 -9.48 16.10
C LEU A 491 24.40 -9.92 17.09
N ARG A 492 24.57 -11.06 17.76
CA ARG A 492 23.65 -11.53 18.83
C ARG A 492 23.55 -10.54 20.01
N ALA A 493 24.59 -9.74 20.25
CA ALA A 493 24.63 -8.75 21.31
C ALA A 493 24.13 -7.36 20.85
N GLU A 494 23.85 -7.16 19.56
CA GLU A 494 23.44 -5.87 19.02
C GLU A 494 21.91 -5.67 19.14
N GLY A 495 21.54 -4.82 20.09
CA GLY A 495 20.15 -4.49 20.42
C GLY A 495 19.77 -4.95 21.82
N THR A 496 18.52 -4.66 22.20
CA THR A 496 17.94 -5.00 23.51
C THR A 496 16.56 -5.62 23.30
N PRO A 497 16.46 -6.80 22.68
CA PRO A 497 15.17 -7.38 22.29
C PRO A 497 14.33 -7.73 23.52
N MET A 498 13.03 -7.44 23.43
CA MET A 498 12.06 -7.79 24.46
C MET A 498 11.28 -9.05 24.05
N SER A 499 10.78 -9.78 25.06
CA SER A 499 9.82 -10.85 24.82
C SER A 499 8.41 -10.27 24.63
N ASP A 500 7.69 -10.72 23.61
CA ASP A 500 6.28 -10.40 23.38
C ASP A 500 5.53 -11.62 22.78
N HIS A 501 4.30 -11.41 22.31
CA HIS A 501 3.48 -12.45 21.68
C HIS A 501 4.03 -12.96 20.33
N ARG A 502 4.99 -12.25 19.71
CA ARG A 502 5.60 -12.63 18.43
C ARG A 502 6.78 -13.56 18.65
N ALA A 503 7.67 -13.21 19.58
CA ALA A 503 8.85 -14.00 19.92
C ALA A 503 9.43 -13.62 21.28
N SER A 504 10.12 -14.58 21.92
CA SER A 504 10.96 -14.32 23.09
C SER A 504 12.22 -13.53 22.71
N SER A 505 12.77 -12.80 23.68
CA SER A 505 14.06 -12.11 23.52
C SER A 505 15.18 -13.08 23.12
N ALA A 506 15.24 -14.25 23.77
CA ALA A 506 16.22 -15.29 23.46
C ALA A 506 16.11 -15.79 22.01
N TYR A 507 14.89 -15.96 21.48
CA TYR A 507 14.70 -16.35 20.07
C TYR A 507 15.13 -15.23 19.12
N ARG A 508 14.78 -13.97 19.41
CA ARG A 508 15.20 -12.81 18.60
C ARG A 508 16.73 -12.73 18.53
N THR A 509 17.41 -12.79 19.67
CA THR A 509 18.87 -12.85 19.75
C THR A 509 19.43 -14.04 18.97
N ALA A 510 18.84 -15.22 19.10
CA ALA A 510 19.31 -16.40 18.38
C ALA A 510 19.24 -16.21 16.84
N MET A 511 18.16 -15.61 16.36
CA MET A 511 17.90 -15.38 14.94
C MET A 511 18.79 -14.30 14.31
N LEU A 512 19.29 -13.34 15.09
CA LEU A 512 20.26 -12.36 14.60
C LEU A 512 21.53 -13.03 14.06
N GLY A 513 22.21 -13.84 14.89
CA GLY A 513 23.44 -14.52 14.45
C GLY A 513 23.19 -15.54 13.34
N THR A 514 22.14 -16.35 13.44
CA THR A 514 21.79 -17.33 12.40
C THR A 514 21.42 -16.67 11.07
N SER A 515 20.85 -15.47 11.09
CA SER A 515 20.56 -14.69 9.89
C SER A 515 21.84 -14.30 9.14
N LEU A 516 22.92 -13.96 9.85
CA LEU A 516 24.20 -13.60 9.24
C LEU A 516 24.93 -14.83 8.66
N GLU A 517 24.91 -15.96 9.40
CA GLU A 517 25.41 -17.25 8.90
C GLU A 517 24.69 -17.68 7.61
N ARG A 518 23.36 -17.53 7.58
CA ARG A 518 22.54 -17.78 6.39
C ARG A 518 22.92 -16.87 5.23
N PHE A 519 23.12 -15.57 5.49
CA PHE A 519 23.51 -14.61 4.46
C PHE A 519 24.83 -15.00 3.79
N PHE A 520 25.82 -15.42 4.58
CA PHE A 520 27.08 -15.95 4.05
C PHE A 520 26.84 -17.11 3.08
N VAL A 521 26.09 -18.14 3.50
CA VAL A 521 25.81 -19.32 2.66
C VAL A 521 25.11 -18.94 1.35
N GLU A 522 24.06 -18.12 1.41
CA GLU A 522 23.31 -17.69 0.21
C GLU A 522 24.19 -16.93 -0.79
N THR A 523 25.18 -16.19 -0.30
CA THR A 523 26.12 -15.44 -1.16
C THR A 523 27.23 -16.30 -1.74
N GLN A 524 27.63 -17.40 -1.07
CA GLN A 524 28.60 -18.36 -1.64
C GLN A 524 27.98 -19.11 -2.82
N GLU A 525 26.76 -19.63 -2.67
CA GLU A 525 26.04 -20.35 -3.74
C GLU A 525 25.83 -19.46 -4.98
N SER A 526 25.56 -18.16 -4.77
CA SER A 526 25.40 -17.19 -5.84
C SER A 526 26.71 -16.91 -6.59
N GLN A 527 27.86 -16.93 -5.90
CA GLN A 527 29.18 -16.78 -6.53
C GLN A 527 29.62 -18.05 -7.27
N GLU A 528 29.21 -19.24 -6.80
CA GLU A 528 29.47 -20.51 -7.47
C GLU A 528 28.61 -20.70 -8.73
N ALA A 529 27.34 -20.27 -8.73
CA ALA A 529 26.46 -20.38 -9.89
C ALA A 529 26.85 -19.46 -11.08
N VAL A 530 27.70 -18.47 -10.85
CA VAL A 530 28.23 -17.54 -11.86
C VAL A 530 29.59 -18.00 -12.41
N ARG A 531 30.26 -18.93 -11.75
CA ARG A 531 31.51 -19.58 -12.20
C ARG A 531 31.20 -20.84 -13.00
#